data_AF-A0A914EQY4-F1
#
_entry.id   AF-A0A914EQY4-F1
#
_cell.length_a   1.000
_cell.length_b   1.000
_cell.length_c   1.000
_cell.angle_alpha   90.00
_cell.angle_beta   90.00
_cell.angle_gamma   90.00
#
_symmetry.space_group_name_H-M   'P 1'
#
loop_
_entity.id
_entity.type
_entity.pdbx_description
1 polymer ?
#
loop_
_entity_poly.entity_id
_entity_poly.type
_entity_poly.pdbx_seq_one_letter_code
_entity_poly.pdbx_strand_id
1 'polypeptide(L)'
;MEQVLNNAMQTISQYVKNNTATFPQQIICRRANESDCELTRLNNNYTVTVHNGNSRLLNTLIRVPLYQNTYNVSLTDSEGNPVDYQIINVFGNPSQLNNSNMAPLEIYFMATIQALEKKSKKDRLLMIVVIMD
;
A
#
# COMPACT_ATOMS: atom_id res chain seq x y z
N MET A 1 8.34 17.30 3.21
CA MET A 1 8.56 15.90 3.63
C MET A 1 8.18 14.92 2.52
N GLU A 2 6.96 14.98 2.00
CA GLU A 2 6.48 14.12 0.92
C GLU A 2 7.29 14.25 -0.38
N GLN A 3 7.70 15.47 -0.75
CA GLN A 3 8.60 15.70 -1.88
C GLN A 3 9.98 15.04 -1.71
N VAL A 4 10.49 14.98 -0.48
CA VAL A 4 11.79 14.32 -0.18
C VAL A 4 11.66 12.81 -0.33
N LEU A 5 10.56 12.22 0.16
CA LEU A 5 10.31 10.79 0.00
C LEU A 5 10.10 10.44 -1.48
N ASN A 6 9.32 11.21 -2.22
CA ASN A 6 9.10 11.00 -3.65
C ASN A 6 10.41 11.08 -4.45
N ASN A 7 11.27 12.05 -4.15
CA ASN A 7 12.58 12.16 -4.77
C ASN A 7 13.47 10.94 -4.43
N ALA A 8 13.52 10.53 -3.15
CA ALA A 8 14.30 9.37 -2.73
C ALA A 8 13.79 8.08 -3.42
N MET A 9 12.48 7.90 -3.50
CA MET A 9 11.85 6.76 -4.15
C MET A 9 12.12 6.71 -5.65
N GLN A 10 12.05 7.86 -6.33
CA GLN A 10 12.44 8.00 -7.73
C GLN A 10 13.90 7.56 -7.95
N THR A 11 14.82 8.06 -7.11
CA THR A 11 16.24 7.73 -7.20
C THR A 11 16.50 6.24 -6.95
N ILE A 12 15.86 5.65 -5.93
CA ILE A 12 16.01 4.22 -5.62
C ILE A 12 15.46 3.37 -6.77
N SER A 13 14.30 3.70 -7.31
CA SER A 13 13.70 2.96 -8.44
C SER A 13 14.61 2.98 -9.68
N GLN A 14 15.17 4.15 -10.02
CA GLN A 14 16.11 4.28 -11.14
C GLN A 14 17.36 3.42 -10.93
N TYR A 15 17.89 3.40 -9.71
CA TYR A 15 19.07 2.59 -9.37
C TYR A 15 18.79 1.08 -9.45
N VAL A 16 17.61 0.63 -9.01
CA VAL A 16 17.23 -0.80 -8.98
C VAL A 16 16.89 -1.34 -10.36
N LYS A 17 16.10 -0.60 -11.16
CA LYS A 17 15.65 -1.08 -12.47
C LYS A 17 16.64 -0.83 -13.61
N ASN A 18 17.76 -0.14 -13.33
CA ASN A 18 18.77 0.27 -14.30
C ASN A 18 18.15 0.95 -15.54
N ASN A 19 17.09 1.73 -15.31
CA ASN A 19 16.23 2.30 -16.35
C ASN A 19 15.77 3.71 -15.94
N THR A 20 15.52 4.57 -16.92
CA THR A 20 15.11 5.98 -16.74
C THR A 20 13.61 6.16 -16.47
N ALA A 21 12.88 5.06 -16.31
CA ALA A 21 11.44 5.10 -16.07
C ALA A 21 11.09 5.98 -14.86
N THR A 22 10.19 6.93 -15.08
CA THR A 22 9.64 7.77 -14.03
C THR A 22 8.83 6.89 -13.09
N PHE A 23 9.21 6.86 -11.81
CA PHE A 23 8.43 6.20 -10.77
C PHE A 23 7.17 7.02 -10.56
N PRO A 24 5.99 6.39 -10.48
CA PRO A 24 4.76 7.14 -10.26
C PRO A 24 4.84 7.90 -8.94
N GLN A 25 4.30 9.13 -8.93
CA GLN A 25 4.23 9.94 -7.72
C GLN A 25 3.55 9.14 -6.62
N GLN A 26 4.24 8.96 -5.49
CA GLN A 26 3.68 8.32 -4.32
C GLN A 26 2.88 9.34 -3.53
N ILE A 27 1.68 8.93 -3.11
CA ILE A 27 0.83 9.68 -2.19
C ILE A 27 0.87 8.95 -0.85
N ILE A 28 1.19 9.68 0.22
CA ILE A 28 1.31 9.10 1.55
C ILE A 28 -0.02 9.29 2.31
N CYS A 29 -0.70 8.19 2.62
CA CYS A 29 -1.90 8.23 3.45
C CYS A 29 -1.55 8.33 4.94
N ARG A 30 -1.41 9.58 5.43
CA ARG A 30 -1.01 9.88 6.80
C ARG A 30 -2.04 9.47 7.86
N ARG A 31 -3.31 9.34 7.46
CA ARG A 31 -4.44 8.97 8.31
C ARG A 31 -4.93 7.53 8.04
N ALA A 32 -4.07 6.68 7.46
CA ALA A 32 -4.42 5.28 7.22
C ALA A 32 -4.73 4.52 8.52
N ASN A 33 -4.20 4.96 9.67
CA ASN A 33 -4.53 4.45 11.00
C ASN A 33 -5.96 4.78 11.46
N GLU A 34 -6.57 5.81 10.88
CA GLU A 34 -7.95 6.23 11.10
C GLU A 34 -8.87 5.77 9.95
N SER A 35 -8.39 4.79 9.16
CA SER A 35 -9.07 4.28 7.97
C SER A 35 -9.38 5.39 6.94
N ASP A 36 -8.56 6.44 6.87
CA ASP A 36 -8.74 7.57 5.96
C ASP A 36 -7.55 7.69 4.97
N CYS A 37 -7.85 7.54 3.69
CA CYS A 37 -6.87 7.62 2.61
C CYS A 37 -7.54 8.12 1.32
N GLU A 38 -7.21 9.34 0.91
CA GLU A 38 -7.80 9.96 -0.27
C GLU A 38 -7.52 9.16 -1.56
N LEU A 39 -6.32 8.57 -1.69
CA LEU A 39 -5.95 7.78 -2.85
C LEU A 39 -6.89 6.59 -3.07
N THR A 40 -7.17 5.82 -2.01
CA THR A 40 -8.04 4.62 -2.11
C THR A 40 -9.51 4.99 -2.17
N ARG A 41 -9.87 6.23 -1.80
CA ARG A 41 -11.23 6.77 -1.98
C ARG A 41 -11.53 7.20 -3.41
N LEU A 42 -10.55 7.82 -4.07
CA LEU A 42 -10.72 8.39 -5.40
C LEU A 42 -10.41 7.39 -6.52
N ASN A 43 -9.65 6.34 -6.23
CA ASN A 43 -9.19 5.38 -7.24
C ASN A 43 -9.62 3.96 -6.87
N ASN A 44 -10.16 3.25 -7.86
CA ASN A 44 -10.50 1.84 -7.75
C ASN A 44 -9.25 0.96 -7.91
N ASN A 45 -8.29 1.40 -8.72
CA ASN A 45 -7.04 0.69 -8.97
C ASN A 45 -5.87 1.49 -8.43
N TYR A 46 -5.08 0.87 -7.56
CA TYR A 46 -3.94 1.53 -6.96
C TYR A 46 -2.87 0.54 -6.56
N THR A 47 -1.71 1.08 -6.26
CA THR A 47 -0.57 0.31 -5.78
C THR A 47 -0.21 0.76 -4.37
N VAL A 48 -0.11 -0.20 -3.47
CA VAL A 48 0.43 -0.06 -2.13
C VAL A 48 1.90 -0.46 -2.16
N THR A 49 2.76 0.54 -1.95
CA THR A 49 4.20 0.30 -1.81
C THR A 49 4.56 0.26 -0.33
N VAL A 50 5.19 -0.81 0.14
CA VAL A 50 5.58 -0.93 1.55
C VAL A 50 7.10 -0.96 1.69
N HIS A 51 7.60 -0.12 2.61
CA HIS A 51 9.02 0.01 2.92
C HIS A 51 9.31 -0.34 4.37
N ASN A 52 10.35 -1.15 4.57
CA ASN A 52 10.86 -1.45 5.90
C ASN A 52 12.14 -0.64 6.15
N GLY A 53 12.05 0.35 7.04
CA GLY A 53 13.20 1.14 7.47
C GLY A 53 14.13 0.42 8.46
N ASN A 54 13.78 -0.79 8.89
CA ASN A 54 14.56 -1.55 9.86
C ASN A 54 15.69 -2.34 9.18
N SER A 55 16.75 -2.60 9.94
CA SER A 55 17.88 -3.43 9.50
C SER A 55 17.59 -4.94 9.53
N ARG A 56 16.35 -5.34 9.78
CA ARG A 56 15.90 -6.74 9.89
C ARG A 56 14.64 -6.92 9.07
N LEU A 57 14.45 -8.13 8.56
CA LEU A 57 13.21 -8.53 7.88
C LEU A 57 12.01 -8.31 8.80
N LEU A 58 10.92 -7.82 8.23
CA LEU A 58 9.67 -7.53 8.93
C LEU A 58 8.55 -8.37 8.32
N ASN A 59 7.95 -9.24 9.13
CA ASN A 59 6.69 -9.88 8.79
C ASN A 59 5.57 -9.14 9.52
N THR A 60 4.63 -8.55 8.78
CA THR A 60 3.60 -7.70 9.39
C THR A 60 2.29 -7.75 8.62
N LEU A 61 1.21 -7.40 9.32
CA LEU A 61 -0.13 -7.30 8.79
C LEU A 61 -0.32 -5.89 8.22
N ILE A 62 -0.56 -5.80 6.92
CA ILE A 62 -0.85 -4.54 6.24
C ILE A 62 -2.35 -4.31 6.25
N ARG A 63 -2.74 -3.04 6.40
CA ARG A 63 -4.13 -2.58 6.46
C ARG A 63 -4.32 -1.50 5.41
N VAL A 64 -5.37 -1.63 4.59
CA VAL A 64 -5.65 -0.70 3.49
C VAL A 64 -7.13 -0.28 3.55
N PRO A 65 -7.43 1.02 3.68
CA PRO A 65 -8.80 1.52 3.67
C PRO A 65 -9.50 1.25 2.34
N LEU A 66 -10.70 0.67 2.41
CA LEU A 66 -11.53 0.28 1.27
C LEU A 66 -12.87 1.01 1.29
N TYR A 67 -13.08 1.89 0.31
CA TYR A 67 -14.28 2.74 0.23
C TYR A 67 -15.42 2.16 -0.59
N GLN A 68 -15.14 1.18 -1.45
CA GLN A 68 -16.21 0.52 -2.18
C GLN A 68 -16.95 -0.44 -1.25
N ASN A 69 -18.27 -0.44 -1.36
CA ASN A 69 -19.13 -1.38 -0.63
C ASN A 69 -19.19 -2.76 -1.32
N THR A 70 -18.18 -3.13 -2.08
CA THR A 70 -18.07 -4.41 -2.78
C THR A 70 -16.95 -5.23 -2.15
N TYR A 71 -17.21 -6.54 -1.97
CA TYR A 71 -16.20 -7.50 -1.49
C TYR A 71 -15.36 -8.08 -2.64
N ASN A 72 -15.51 -7.55 -3.85
CA ASN A 72 -14.81 -8.02 -5.04
C ASN A 72 -13.50 -7.24 -5.18
N VAL A 73 -12.44 -7.76 -4.58
CA VAL A 73 -11.09 -7.20 -4.65
C VAL A 73 -10.15 -8.25 -5.24
N SER A 74 -9.30 -7.84 -6.18
CA SER A 74 -8.16 -8.64 -6.62
C SER A 74 -6.89 -8.04 -6.04
N LEU A 75 -6.15 -8.84 -5.28
CA LEU A 75 -4.88 -8.44 -4.70
C LEU A 75 -3.76 -9.28 -5.31
N THR A 76 -2.77 -8.62 -5.92
CA THR A 76 -1.60 -9.30 -6.46
C THR A 76 -0.30 -8.70 -5.92
N ASP A 77 0.71 -9.56 -5.80
CA ASP A 77 2.07 -9.14 -5.47
C ASP A 77 2.78 -8.53 -6.69
N SER A 78 4.04 -8.14 -6.50
CA SER A 78 4.85 -7.53 -7.57
C SER A 78 5.17 -8.46 -8.74
N GLU A 79 4.96 -9.77 -8.58
CA GLU A 79 5.15 -10.80 -9.61
C GLU A 79 3.81 -11.17 -10.29
N GLY A 80 2.69 -10.57 -9.85
CA GLY A 80 1.35 -10.84 -10.36
C GLY A 80 0.68 -12.05 -9.72
N ASN A 81 1.26 -12.64 -8.67
CA ASN A 81 0.65 -13.76 -7.97
C ASN A 81 -0.49 -13.25 -7.06
N PRO A 82 -1.59 -14.00 -6.94
CA PRO A 82 -2.66 -13.64 -6.01
C PRO A 82 -2.17 -13.69 -4.56
N VAL A 83 -2.64 -12.75 -3.75
CA VAL A 83 -2.31 -12.63 -2.32
C VAL A 83 -3.57 -12.88 -1.50
N ASP A 84 -3.49 -13.77 -0.51
CA ASP A 84 -4.58 -14.01 0.43
C ASP A 84 -4.84 -12.76 1.28
N TYR A 85 -6.11 -12.38 1.39
CA TYR A 85 -6.54 -11.23 2.18
C TYR A 85 -7.84 -11.48 2.93
N GLN A 86 -8.14 -10.59 3.87
CA GLN A 86 -9.41 -10.52 4.59
C GLN A 86 -10.00 -9.12 4.46
N ILE A 87 -11.32 -9.02 4.31
CA ILE A 87 -12.03 -7.75 4.36
C ILE A 87 -12.78 -7.68 5.68
N ILE A 88 -12.59 -6.59 6.42
CA ILE A 88 -13.16 -6.38 7.74
C ILE A 88 -13.95 -5.09 7.74
N ASN A 89 -15.14 -5.11 8.37
CA ASN A 89 -15.88 -3.89 8.70
C ASN A 89 -15.12 -3.12 9.79
N VAL A 90 -14.71 -1.90 9.49
CA VAL A 90 -13.97 -1.06 10.44
C VAL A 90 -14.87 -0.65 11.62
N PHE A 91 -16.15 -0.40 11.32
CA PHE A 91 -17.12 0.10 12.28
C PHE A 91 -18.28 -0.88 12.45
N GLY A 92 -18.60 -1.23 13.70
CA GLY A 92 -19.76 -2.07 14.02
C GLY A 92 -21.10 -1.35 13.87
N ASN A 93 -21.09 -0.02 13.82
CA ASN A 93 -22.30 0.79 13.66
C ASN A 93 -22.11 1.81 12.51
N PRO A 94 -22.89 1.72 11.42
CA PRO A 94 -22.82 2.64 10.28
C PRO A 94 -22.98 4.12 10.63
N SER A 95 -23.66 4.44 11.75
CA SER A 95 -23.78 5.84 12.21
C SER A 95 -22.44 6.48 12.60
N GLN A 96 -21.40 5.67 12.87
CA GLN A 96 -20.04 6.16 13.12
C GLN A 96 -19.38 6.73 11.85
N LEU A 97 -19.89 6.36 10.67
CA LEU A 97 -19.42 6.87 9.38
C LEU A 97 -20.10 8.18 8.97
N ASN A 98 -21.19 8.58 9.63
CA ASN A 98 -21.96 9.77 9.23
C ASN A 98 -21.08 11.03 9.34
N ASN A 99 -20.82 11.67 8.19
CA ASN A 99 -19.92 12.82 8.01
C ASN A 99 -18.42 12.52 8.16
N SER A 100 -18.01 11.25 8.18
CA SER A 100 -16.59 10.88 8.19
C SER A 100 -16.07 10.65 6.76
N ASN A 101 -14.80 10.99 6.52
CA ASN A 101 -14.07 10.55 5.33
C ASN A 101 -13.47 9.14 5.52
N MET A 102 -13.93 8.38 6.52
CA MET A 102 -13.35 7.08 6.87
C MET A 102 -13.93 5.99 5.97
N ALA A 103 -13.10 5.01 5.65
CA ALA A 103 -13.52 3.84 4.90
C ALA A 103 -14.42 2.93 5.76
N PRO A 104 -15.53 2.41 5.21
CA PRO A 104 -16.37 1.44 5.90
C PRO A 104 -15.68 0.09 6.08
N LEU A 105 -14.78 -0.26 5.16
CA LEU A 105 -14.09 -1.55 5.08
C LEU A 105 -12.57 -1.34 5.09
N GLU A 106 -11.85 -2.38 5.50
CA GLU A 106 -10.40 -2.45 5.37
C GLU A 106 -9.97 -3.82 4.85
N ILE A 107 -8.97 -3.82 3.96
CA ILE A 107 -8.30 -5.03 3.48
C ILE A 107 -7.09 -5.30 4.38
N TYR A 108 -6.97 -6.55 4.80
CA TYR A 108 -5.91 -7.07 5.64
C TYR A 108 -5.17 -8.20 4.93
N PHE A 109 -3.85 -8.11 4.83
CA PHE A 109 -3.02 -9.18 4.29
C PHE A 109 -1.64 -9.20 4.95
N MET A 110 -1.02 -10.37 4.99
CA MET A 110 0.33 -10.53 5.53
C MET A 110 1.38 -10.17 4.48
N ALA A 111 2.38 -9.39 4.88
CA ALA A 111 3.51 -9.03 4.03
C ALA A 111 4.83 -9.32 4.73
N THR A 112 5.73 -9.99 4.00
CA THR A 112 7.14 -10.13 4.38
C THR A 112 7.95 -9.08 3.63
N ILE A 113 8.48 -8.10 4.37
CA ILE A 113 9.21 -6.95 3.83
C ILE A 113 10.68 -7.10 4.22
N GLN A 114 11.55 -7.11 3.22
CA GLN A 114 12.98 -7.32 3.41
C GLN A 114 13.61 -6.22 4.28
N ALA A 115 14.74 -6.53 4.90
CA ALA A 115 15.52 -5.55 5.65
C ALA A 115 16.06 -4.45 4.72
N LEU A 116 16.27 -3.26 5.26
CA LEU A 116 17.08 -2.25 4.59
C LEU A 116 18.56 -2.67 4.63
N GLU A 117 19.00 -3.48 3.67
CA GLU A 117 20.40 -3.85 3.57
C GLU A 117 21.23 -2.74 2.89
N LYS A 118 22.39 -2.42 3.48
CA LYS A 118 23.35 -1.45 2.90
C LYS A 118 23.96 -1.91 1.55
N LYS A 119 23.72 -3.14 1.12
CA LYS A 119 24.25 -3.72 -0.13
C LYS A 119 23.36 -4.88 -0.64
N SER A 120 22.31 -4.62 -1.39
CA SER A 120 21.88 -5.59 -2.42
C SER A 120 21.20 -4.90 -3.60
N LYS A 121 21.76 -5.17 -4.77
CA LYS A 121 21.46 -4.55 -6.06
C LYS A 121 20.21 -5.12 -6.75
N LYS A 122 19.34 -5.87 -6.06
CA LYS A 122 18.24 -6.57 -6.75
C LYS A 122 16.96 -6.87 -5.97
N ASP A 123 16.90 -6.66 -4.65
CA ASP A 123 15.78 -7.17 -3.88
C ASP A 123 14.73 -6.12 -3.51
N ARG A 124 13.77 -6.03 -4.44
CA ARG A 124 12.32 -6.13 -4.21
C ARG A 124 11.70 -5.11 -3.24
N LEU A 125 11.37 -3.95 -3.81
CA LEU A 125 10.17 -3.22 -3.44
C LEU A 125 8.97 -4.18 -3.47
N LEU A 126 8.29 -4.38 -2.33
CA LEU A 126 6.99 -5.03 -2.34
C LEU A 126 5.97 -4.00 -2.83
N MET A 127 5.71 -4.07 -4.13
CA MET A 127 4.70 -3.30 -4.83
C MET A 127 3.44 -4.18 -4.88
N ILE A 128 2.44 -3.84 -4.07
CA ILE A 128 1.20 -4.60 -3.98
C ILE A 128 0.18 -3.87 -4.81
N VAL A 129 -0.31 -4.50 -5.87
CA VAL A 129 -1.31 -3.88 -6.74
C VAL A 129 -2.67 -4.37 -6.26
N VAL A 130 -3.48 -3.43 -5.77
CA VAL A 130 -4.89 -3.68 -5.47
C VAL A 130 -5.66 -3.28 -6.73
N ILE A 131 -6.21 -4.28 -7.43
CA ILE A 131 -7.07 -4.09 -8.59
C ILE A 131 -8.52 -4.34 -8.15
N MET A 132 -9.39 -3.38 -8.43
CA MET A 132 -10.82 -3.47 -8.21
C MET A 132 -11.52 -3.36 -9.56
N ASP A 133 -12.23 -4.43 -9.94
CA ASP A 133 -13.03 -4.49 -11.17
C ASP A 133 -14.38 -3.77 -11.02
#